data_AF-A0A7X7XSA6-F1
#
_entry.id   AF-A0A7X7XSA6-F1
#
_cell.length_a   1.000
_cell.length_b   1.000
_cell.length_c   1.000
_cell.angle_alpha   90.00
_cell.angle_beta   90.00
_cell.angle_gamma   90.00
#
_symmetry.space_group_name_H-M   'P 1'
#
loop_
_entity.id
_entity.type
_entity.pdbx_description
1 polymer ?
#
loop_
_entity_poly.entity_id
_entity_poly.type
_entity_poly.pdbx_seq_one_letter_code
_entity_poly.pdbx_strand_id
1 'polypeptide(L)'
;MREEIKKSITFIILVLIISYLFGFSVIFLKNRIVFPQNFFTIFPIIYMYIPIFIVLIVEKYIFHESLKGFGRYFKFNIYILLAIVVPIILVFLSLFSSLIFKDINLNLNYFKPDYIVLLIFQGIIIGSTINALVALGEEFGWRGYLLKNLIHLGFYKSSLIIGFVWGIWHAPMILLGLNYPDHRFLGIFMMVIFCILLTP
;
A
#
# COMPACT_ATOMS: atom_id res chain seq x y z
N MET A 1 16.53 21.04 7.99
CA MET A 1 15.66 20.42 9.01
C MET A 1 14.25 21.01 9.10
N ARG A 2 14.05 22.35 9.17
CA ARG A 2 12.68 22.91 9.26
C ARG A 2 11.88 22.75 7.97
N GLU A 3 12.54 22.65 6.83
CA GLU A 3 11.87 22.61 5.52
C GLU A 3 11.39 21.20 5.16
N GLU A 4 12.19 20.19 5.43
CA GLU A 4 11.90 18.77 5.23
C GLU A 4 10.71 18.33 6.08
N ILE A 5 10.63 18.85 7.32
CA ILE A 5 9.46 18.64 8.19
C ILE A 5 8.22 19.35 7.61
N LYS A 6 8.35 20.60 7.14
CA LYS A 6 7.23 21.31 6.49
C LYS A 6 6.73 20.55 5.26
N LYS A 7 7.63 20.12 4.37
CA LYS A 7 7.35 19.29 3.19
C LYS A 7 6.59 18.02 3.56
N SER A 8 7.08 17.30 4.58
CA SER A 8 6.45 16.09 5.10
C SER A 8 5.03 16.35 5.60
N ILE A 9 4.84 17.39 6.43
CA ILE A 9 3.53 17.76 6.97
C ILE A 9 2.57 18.16 5.84
N THR A 10 3.02 19.01 4.90
CA THR A 10 2.21 19.43 3.76
C THR A 10 1.78 18.23 2.91
N PHE A 11 2.70 17.31 2.62
CA PHE A 11 2.39 16.07 1.91
C PHE A 11 1.38 15.21 2.67
N ILE A 12 1.59 14.95 3.96
CA ILE A 12 0.68 14.13 4.80
C ILE A 12 -0.73 14.73 4.81
N ILE A 13 -0.84 16.04 5.02
CA ILE A 13 -2.14 16.72 5.05
C ILE A 13 -2.85 16.59 3.70
N LEU A 14 -2.16 16.92 2.61
CA LEU A 14 -2.77 16.90 1.28
C LEU A 14 -3.13 15.49 0.83
N VAL A 15 -2.26 14.50 1.05
CA VAL A 15 -2.53 13.12 0.65
C VAL A 15 -3.72 12.56 1.43
N LEU A 16 -3.83 12.83 2.73
CA LEU A 16 -4.98 12.38 3.52
C LEU A 16 -6.26 13.10 3.10
N ILE A 17 -6.25 14.43 2.96
CA ILE A 17 -7.44 15.19 2.56
C ILE A 17 -7.95 14.72 1.20
N ILE A 18 -7.10 14.68 0.18
CA ILE A 18 -7.52 14.33 -1.18
C ILE A 18 -7.98 12.88 -1.24
N SER A 19 -7.25 11.97 -0.60
CA SER A 19 -7.61 10.55 -0.60
C SER A 19 -8.88 10.27 0.20
N TYR A 20 -9.11 10.99 1.30
CA TYR A 20 -10.34 10.86 2.07
C TYR A 20 -11.52 11.47 1.31
N LEU A 21 -11.39 12.66 0.73
CA LEU A 21 -12.45 13.23 -0.11
C LEU A 21 -12.83 12.29 -1.24
N PHE A 22 -11.84 11.73 -1.94
CA PHE A 22 -12.10 10.79 -3.02
C PHE A 22 -12.74 9.48 -2.52
N GLY A 23 -12.19 8.84 -1.50
CA GLY A 23 -12.73 7.58 -0.97
C GLY A 23 -14.11 7.72 -0.31
N PHE A 24 -14.31 8.74 0.51
CA PHE A 24 -15.60 8.99 1.16
C PHE A 24 -16.67 9.47 0.18
N SER A 25 -16.31 10.12 -0.94
CA SER A 25 -17.27 10.42 -2.01
C SER A 25 -17.90 9.15 -2.56
N VAL A 26 -17.09 8.09 -2.76
CA VAL A 26 -17.59 6.79 -3.22
C VAL A 26 -18.44 6.12 -2.16
N ILE A 27 -18.03 6.16 -0.89
CA ILE A 27 -18.86 5.63 0.22
C ILE A 27 -20.24 6.29 0.23
N PHE A 28 -20.27 7.63 0.11
CA PHE A 28 -21.52 8.40 0.10
C PHE A 28 -22.41 8.08 -1.11
N LEU A 29 -21.80 7.86 -2.27
CA LEU A 29 -22.49 7.60 -3.53
C LEU A 29 -22.88 6.12 -3.70
N LYS A 30 -22.22 5.17 -3.05
CA LYS A 30 -22.42 3.71 -3.20
C LYS A 30 -23.89 3.27 -3.07
N ASN A 31 -24.65 3.93 -2.20
CA ASN A 31 -26.06 3.62 -1.96
C ASN A 31 -27.04 4.52 -2.75
N ARG A 32 -26.52 5.43 -3.59
CA ARG A 32 -27.30 6.44 -4.32
C ARG A 32 -27.26 6.25 -5.83
N ILE A 33 -26.19 5.65 -6.34
CA ILE A 33 -25.98 5.42 -7.77
C ILE A 33 -25.52 3.99 -8.03
N VAL A 34 -25.80 3.50 -9.24
CA VAL A 34 -25.30 2.22 -9.71
C VAL A 34 -23.91 2.44 -10.31
N PHE A 35 -22.90 1.79 -9.73
CA PHE A 35 -21.54 1.82 -10.25
C PHE A 35 -21.36 0.79 -11.38
N PRO A 36 -20.55 1.08 -12.41
CA PRO A 36 -20.16 0.09 -13.41
C PRO A 36 -19.49 -1.14 -12.78
N GLN A 37 -19.62 -2.31 -13.43
CA GLN A 37 -19.12 -3.59 -12.91
C GLN A 37 -17.63 -3.56 -12.49
N ASN A 38 -16.78 -2.87 -13.26
CA ASN A 38 -15.33 -2.82 -13.03
C ASN A 38 -14.89 -1.65 -12.13
N PHE A 39 -15.83 -0.84 -11.63
CA PHE A 39 -15.50 0.38 -10.89
C PHE A 39 -14.65 0.08 -9.66
N PHE A 40 -15.05 -0.89 -8.83
CA PHE A 40 -14.35 -1.22 -7.60
C PHE A 40 -13.01 -1.94 -7.83
N THR A 41 -12.71 -2.37 -9.06
CA THR A 41 -11.40 -2.88 -9.46
C THR A 41 -10.46 -1.77 -9.91
N ILE A 42 -10.99 -0.78 -10.65
CA ILE A 42 -10.21 0.34 -11.19
C ILE A 42 -10.00 1.43 -10.13
N PHE A 43 -11.00 1.66 -9.29
CA PHE A 43 -10.98 2.72 -8.28
C PHE A 43 -9.75 2.62 -7.36
N PRO A 44 -9.40 1.45 -6.78
CA PRO A 44 -8.21 1.33 -5.94
C PRO A 44 -6.94 1.62 -6.72
N ILE A 45 -6.82 1.17 -7.97
CA ILE A 45 -5.65 1.49 -8.81
C ILE A 45 -5.48 3.00 -8.91
N ILE A 46 -6.54 3.75 -9.20
CA ILE A 46 -6.48 5.22 -9.25
C ILE A 46 -6.10 5.80 -7.89
N TYR A 47 -6.67 5.27 -6.81
CA TYR A 47 -6.37 5.66 -5.43
C TYR A 47 -4.87 5.54 -5.11
N MET A 48 -4.23 4.45 -5.55
CA MET A 48 -2.81 4.16 -5.36
C MET A 48 -1.88 5.17 -6.05
N TYR A 49 -2.35 5.92 -7.06
CA TYR A 49 -1.56 6.99 -7.69
C TYR A 49 -1.73 8.36 -7.03
N ILE A 50 -2.65 8.53 -6.08
CA ILE A 50 -2.80 9.82 -5.39
C ILE A 50 -1.48 10.30 -4.76
N PRO A 51 -0.72 9.46 -4.03
CA PRO A 51 0.52 9.92 -3.38
C PRO A 51 1.52 10.54 -4.35
N ILE A 52 1.78 9.95 -5.52
CA ILE A 52 2.70 10.54 -6.51
C ILE A 52 2.18 11.88 -7.05
N PHE A 53 0.88 12.03 -7.31
CA PHE A 53 0.34 13.32 -7.74
C PHE A 53 0.47 14.40 -6.66
N ILE A 54 0.30 14.03 -5.39
CA ILE A 54 0.50 14.95 -4.28
C ILE A 54 1.97 15.35 -4.16
N VAL A 55 2.91 14.43 -4.36
CA VAL A 55 4.35 14.77 -4.45
C VAL A 55 4.59 15.81 -5.55
N LEU A 56 4.04 15.60 -6.74
CA LEU A 56 4.19 16.55 -7.85
C LEU A 56 3.62 17.93 -7.50
N ILE A 57 2.46 17.98 -6.84
CA ILE A 57 1.84 19.23 -6.38
C ILE A 57 2.75 19.93 -5.35
N VAL A 58 3.18 19.22 -4.32
CA VAL A 58 3.99 19.77 -3.24
C VAL A 58 5.31 20.29 -3.78
N GLU A 59 6.07 19.48 -4.52
CA GLU A 59 7.39 19.86 -5.00
C GLU A 59 7.32 20.97 -6.05
N LYS A 60 6.49 20.82 -7.08
CA LYS A 60 6.51 21.75 -8.22
C LYS A 60 5.75 23.06 -7.93
N TYR A 61 4.65 22.98 -7.20
CA TYR A 61 3.72 24.12 -7.06
C TYR A 61 3.76 24.78 -5.69
N ILE A 62 4.09 24.07 -4.61
CA ILE A 62 4.15 24.65 -3.26
C ILE A 62 5.58 25.07 -2.91
N PHE A 63 6.55 24.19 -3.14
CA PHE A 63 7.96 24.44 -2.79
C PHE A 63 8.82 24.88 -4.00
N HIS A 64 8.28 24.84 -5.22
CA HIS A 64 8.95 25.26 -6.45
C HIS A 64 10.31 24.59 -6.70
N GLU A 65 10.45 23.33 -6.31
CA GLU A 65 11.67 22.54 -6.47
C GLU A 65 11.66 21.68 -7.73
N SER A 66 12.87 21.31 -8.17
CA SER A 66 13.02 20.41 -9.30
C SER A 66 12.83 18.96 -8.88
N LEU A 67 12.09 18.19 -9.68
CA LEU A 67 11.92 16.74 -9.49
C LEU A 67 13.17 15.92 -9.91
N LYS A 68 14.32 16.58 -10.12
CA LYS A 68 15.54 15.91 -10.59
C LYS A 68 16.04 14.94 -9.52
N GLY A 69 16.17 13.66 -9.88
CA GLY A 69 16.65 12.60 -9.00
C GLY A 69 15.56 11.73 -8.39
N PHE A 70 14.27 12.03 -8.61
CA PHE A 70 13.20 11.07 -8.33
C PHE A 70 13.28 9.89 -9.32
N GLY A 71 13.23 8.65 -8.80
CA GLY A 71 13.08 7.43 -9.62
C GLY A 71 14.35 6.79 -10.17
N ARG A 72 15.56 7.17 -9.73
CA ARG A 72 16.82 6.56 -10.23
C ARG A 72 17.50 5.63 -9.23
N TYR A 73 16.96 4.45 -8.94
CA TYR A 73 17.68 3.46 -8.10
C TYR A 73 17.37 1.99 -8.42
N PHE A 74 17.26 1.61 -9.69
CA PHE A 74 17.28 0.17 -10.00
C PHE A 74 18.74 -0.32 -10.04
N LYS A 75 19.17 -0.97 -8.95
CA LYS A 75 20.40 -1.75 -8.91
C LYS A 75 20.04 -3.11 -8.33
N PHE A 76 20.43 -4.17 -9.03
CA PHE A 76 20.21 -5.52 -8.54
C PHE A 76 20.92 -5.70 -7.19
N ASN A 77 20.20 -6.19 -6.18
CA ASN A 77 20.73 -6.43 -4.85
C ASN A 77 19.96 -7.57 -4.14
N ILE A 78 20.48 -8.01 -2.99
CA ILE A 78 19.86 -9.10 -2.20
C ILE A 78 18.42 -8.79 -1.76
N TYR A 79 18.06 -7.52 -1.60
CA TYR A 79 16.71 -7.12 -1.21
C TYR A 79 15.68 -7.43 -2.29
N ILE A 80 16.06 -7.49 -3.58
CA ILE A 80 15.17 -7.98 -4.65
C ILE A 80 14.84 -9.46 -4.43
N LEU A 81 15.84 -10.27 -4.05
CA LEU A 81 15.60 -11.68 -3.74
C LEU A 81 14.72 -11.82 -2.50
N LEU A 82 14.97 -11.03 -1.45
CA LEU A 82 14.12 -11.00 -0.25
C LEU A 82 12.69 -10.58 -0.57
N ALA A 83 12.46 -9.63 -1.48
CA ALA A 83 11.13 -9.20 -1.89
C ALA A 83 10.34 -10.32 -2.60
N ILE A 84 11.00 -11.31 -3.19
CA ILE A 84 10.36 -12.50 -3.77
C ILE A 84 10.15 -13.58 -2.70
N VAL A 85 11.17 -13.84 -1.87
CA VAL A 85 11.15 -14.95 -0.90
C VAL A 85 10.23 -14.67 0.29
N VAL A 86 10.20 -13.45 0.82
CA VAL A 86 9.42 -13.11 2.01
C VAL A 86 7.91 -13.34 1.81
N PRO A 87 7.26 -12.86 0.72
CA PRO A 87 5.85 -13.17 0.47
C PRO A 87 5.55 -14.66 0.38
N ILE A 88 6.45 -15.45 -0.23
CA ILE A 88 6.30 -16.91 -0.32
C ILE A 88 6.31 -17.53 1.08
N ILE A 89 7.25 -17.13 1.94
CA ILE A 89 7.29 -17.57 3.34
C ILE A 89 6.01 -17.19 4.08
N LEU A 90 5.52 -15.96 3.91
CA LEU A 90 4.28 -15.50 4.53
C LEU A 90 3.06 -16.31 4.08
N VAL A 91 2.99 -16.68 2.80
CA VAL A 91 1.94 -17.57 2.29
C VAL A 91 2.01 -18.93 2.99
N PHE A 92 3.19 -19.56 3.08
CA PHE A 92 3.31 -20.84 3.77
C PHE A 92 3.02 -20.74 5.27
N LEU A 93 3.42 -19.66 5.94
CA LEU A 93 3.08 -19.41 7.35
C LEU A 93 1.56 -19.24 7.54
N SER A 94 0.89 -18.56 6.62
CA SER A 94 -0.57 -18.42 6.62
C SER A 94 -1.27 -19.76 6.41
N LEU A 95 -0.78 -20.59 5.49
CA LEU A 95 -1.28 -21.95 5.28
C LEU A 95 -1.04 -22.82 6.51
N PHE A 96 0.13 -22.73 7.13
CA PHE A 96 0.44 -23.48 8.35
C PHE A 96 -0.45 -23.05 9.53
N SER A 97 -0.67 -21.74 9.72
CA SER A 97 -1.55 -21.25 10.78
C SER A 97 -2.99 -21.75 10.60
N SER A 98 -3.44 -21.90 9.36
CA SER A 98 -4.77 -22.43 9.08
C SER A 98 -4.98 -23.89 9.51
N LEU A 99 -3.91 -24.68 9.67
CA LEU A 99 -3.99 -26.04 10.24
C LEU A 99 -4.23 -26.02 11.75
N ILE A 100 -3.90 -24.91 12.42
CA ILE A 100 -4.04 -24.74 13.86
C ILE A 100 -5.47 -24.32 14.21
N PHE A 101 -6.09 -23.48 13.37
CA PHE A 101 -7.45 -22.98 13.59
C PHE A 101 -8.50 -23.92 12.97
N LYS A 102 -9.21 -24.67 13.82
CA LYS A 102 -10.19 -25.69 13.43
C LYS A 102 -11.37 -25.18 12.58
N ASP A 103 -11.64 -23.88 12.60
CA ASP A 103 -12.74 -23.27 11.85
C ASP A 103 -12.39 -23.02 10.37
N ILE A 104 -11.15 -23.27 9.95
CA ILE A 104 -10.70 -23.07 8.57
C ILE A 104 -10.77 -24.39 7.80
N ASN A 105 -11.79 -24.54 6.96
CA ASN A 105 -11.92 -25.68 6.05
C ASN A 105 -10.97 -25.53 4.86
N LEU A 106 -9.80 -26.15 4.93
CA LEU A 106 -8.85 -26.18 3.81
C LEU A 106 -9.34 -27.13 2.73
N ASN A 107 -9.66 -26.59 1.56
CA ASN A 107 -9.89 -27.41 0.38
C ASN A 107 -8.55 -27.92 -0.17
N LEU A 108 -8.24 -29.19 0.14
CA LEU A 108 -6.99 -29.86 -0.25
C LEU A 108 -6.77 -29.90 -1.78
N ASN A 109 -7.80 -29.66 -2.59
CA ASN A 109 -7.64 -29.56 -4.05
C ASN A 109 -6.75 -28.39 -4.49
N TYR A 110 -6.65 -27.32 -3.69
CA TYR A 110 -5.74 -26.21 -3.94
C TYR A 110 -4.28 -26.54 -3.57
N PHE A 111 -4.02 -27.71 -2.98
CA PHE A 111 -2.68 -28.14 -2.56
C PHE A 111 -2.06 -29.19 -3.49
N LYS A 112 -2.66 -29.44 -4.65
CA LYS A 112 -2.03 -30.28 -5.68
C LYS A 112 -0.71 -29.62 -6.12
N PRO A 113 0.41 -30.37 -6.19
CA PRO A 113 1.72 -29.80 -6.52
C PRO A 113 1.70 -28.92 -7.78
N ASP A 114 1.05 -29.38 -8.84
CA ASP A 114 0.95 -28.65 -10.12
C ASP A 114 0.22 -27.31 -9.97
N TYR A 115 -0.83 -27.27 -9.14
CA TYR A 115 -1.61 -26.06 -8.91
C TYR A 115 -0.84 -25.05 -8.03
N ILE A 116 -0.11 -25.52 -7.01
CA ILE A 116 0.75 -24.67 -6.19
C ILE A 116 1.85 -24.05 -7.05
N VAL A 117 2.52 -24.84 -7.90
CA VAL A 117 3.57 -24.35 -8.80
C VAL A 117 3.02 -23.27 -9.74
N LEU A 118 1.84 -23.51 -10.32
CA LEU A 118 1.16 -22.53 -11.17
C LEU A 118 0.83 -21.24 -10.42
N LEU A 119 0.30 -21.32 -9.20
CA LEU A 119 -0.02 -20.16 -8.36
C LEU A 119 1.22 -19.35 -7.99
N ILE A 120 2.31 -20.02 -7.59
CA ILE A 120 3.58 -19.34 -7.26
C ILE A 120 4.11 -18.64 -8.51
N PHE A 121 4.12 -19.31 -9.65
CA PHE A 121 4.61 -18.75 -10.90
C PHE A 121 3.78 -17.53 -11.35
N GLN A 122 2.45 -17.63 -11.31
CA GLN A 122 1.55 -16.51 -11.59
C GLN A 122 1.73 -15.38 -10.58
N GLY A 123 1.84 -15.70 -9.29
CA GLY A 123 2.04 -14.71 -8.23
C GLY A 123 3.35 -13.95 -8.38
N ILE A 124 4.44 -14.63 -8.73
CA ILE A 124 5.73 -13.99 -9.02
C ILE A 124 5.57 -13.07 -10.24
N ILE A 125 5.04 -13.56 -11.36
CA ILE A 125 4.94 -12.76 -12.59
C ILE A 125 4.01 -11.56 -12.40
N ILE A 126 2.77 -11.79 -11.97
CA ILE A 126 1.77 -10.72 -11.80
C ILE A 126 2.19 -9.77 -10.68
N GLY A 127 2.73 -10.31 -9.59
CA GLY A 127 3.24 -9.55 -8.45
C GLY A 127 4.39 -8.63 -8.85
N SER A 128 5.41 -9.16 -9.52
CA SER A 128 6.61 -8.41 -9.91
C SER A 128 6.40 -7.48 -11.11
N THR A 129 5.27 -7.56 -11.81
CA THR A 129 4.97 -6.74 -12.99
C THR A 129 3.79 -5.81 -12.75
N ILE A 130 2.56 -6.30 -12.94
CA ILE A 130 1.33 -5.49 -12.91
C ILE A 130 1.14 -4.87 -11.54
N ASN A 131 1.25 -5.67 -10.46
CA ASN A 131 1.07 -5.14 -9.11
C ASN A 131 2.19 -4.19 -8.73
N ALA A 132 3.44 -4.48 -9.13
CA ALA A 132 4.55 -3.55 -8.95
C ALA A 132 4.27 -2.20 -9.61
N LEU A 133 3.82 -2.20 -10.87
CA LEU A 133 3.47 -0.97 -11.61
C LEU A 133 2.34 -0.19 -10.93
N VAL A 134 1.27 -0.89 -10.53
CA VAL A 134 0.13 -0.27 -9.84
C VAL A 134 0.56 0.33 -8.49
N ALA A 135 1.44 -0.36 -7.76
CA ALA A 135 1.95 0.09 -6.48
C ALA A 135 3.02 1.21 -6.59
N LEU A 136 3.56 1.48 -7.78
CA LEU A 136 4.59 2.52 -7.93
C LEU A 136 4.12 3.88 -7.41
N GLY A 137 2.87 4.25 -7.69
CA GLY A 137 2.32 5.54 -7.25
C GLY A 137 2.40 5.74 -5.73
N GLU A 138 2.10 4.68 -4.98
CA GLU A 138 2.23 4.65 -3.53
C GLU A 138 3.70 4.71 -3.11
N GLU A 139 4.55 3.85 -3.69
CA GLU A 139 5.97 3.77 -3.32
C GLU A 139 6.70 5.09 -3.55
N PHE A 140 6.37 5.82 -4.63
CA PHE A 140 6.91 7.16 -4.88
C PHE A 140 6.55 8.15 -3.77
N GLY A 141 5.32 8.10 -3.25
CA GLY A 141 4.89 8.95 -2.15
C GLY A 141 5.53 8.56 -0.81
N TRP A 142 5.44 7.28 -0.44
CA TRP A 142 5.87 6.83 0.89
C TRP A 142 7.40 6.74 1.00
N ARG A 143 8.06 6.03 0.09
CA ARG A 143 9.50 5.76 0.17
C ARG A 143 10.30 6.76 -0.65
N GLY A 144 9.79 7.16 -1.81
CA GLY A 144 10.44 8.14 -2.67
C GLY A 144 10.45 9.56 -2.07
N TYR A 145 9.38 9.95 -1.39
CA TYR A 145 9.18 11.32 -0.88
C TYR A 145 9.22 11.41 0.64
N LEU A 146 8.28 10.76 1.33
CA LEU A 146 8.09 10.97 2.76
C LEU A 146 9.27 10.42 3.57
N LEU A 147 9.75 9.20 3.26
CA LEU A 147 10.95 8.64 3.87
C LEU A 147 12.17 9.53 3.64
N LYS A 148 12.39 10.00 2.40
CA LYS A 148 13.51 10.88 2.08
C LYS A 148 13.53 12.14 2.96
N ASN A 149 12.36 12.72 3.22
CA ASN A 149 12.24 13.90 4.06
C ASN A 149 12.32 13.59 5.57
N LEU A 150 11.95 12.38 6.00
CA LEU A 150 11.94 11.99 7.42
C LEU A 150 13.14 11.16 7.88
N ILE A 151 14.02 10.71 6.98
CA ILE A 151 15.11 9.77 7.29
C ILE A 151 16.08 10.31 8.36
N HIS A 152 16.22 11.62 8.45
CA HIS A 152 17.05 12.30 9.45
C HIS A 152 16.54 12.13 10.90
N LEU A 153 15.28 11.72 11.09
CA LEU A 153 14.70 11.42 12.40
C LEU A 153 15.17 10.07 12.96
N GLY A 154 15.86 9.28 12.15
CA GLY A 154 16.30 7.93 12.48
C GLY A 154 15.23 6.88 12.19
N PHE A 155 15.68 5.65 11.90
CA PHE A 155 14.89 4.49 11.50
C PHE A 155 13.53 4.43 12.20
N TYR A 156 13.51 4.14 13.51
CA TYR A 156 12.27 3.89 14.25
C TYR A 156 11.23 5.02 14.15
N LYS A 157 11.66 6.28 14.21
CA LYS A 157 10.74 7.42 14.15
C LYS A 157 10.17 7.58 12.74
N SER A 158 11.01 7.48 11.72
CA SER A 158 10.58 7.55 10.33
C SER A 158 9.61 6.41 10.02
N SER A 159 9.93 5.16 10.42
CA SER A 159 9.10 3.98 10.20
C SER A 159 7.73 4.12 10.86
N LEU A 160 7.70 4.55 12.13
CA LEU A 160 6.44 4.73 12.88
C LEU A 160 5.55 5.78 12.24
N ILE A 161 6.10 6.94 11.86
CA ILE A 161 5.31 8.02 11.25
C ILE A 161 4.76 7.57 9.90
N ILE A 162 5.61 7.02 9.03
CA ILE A 162 5.22 6.63 7.68
C ILE A 162 4.21 5.48 7.73
N GLY A 163 4.49 4.45 8.53
CA GLY A 163 3.61 3.30 8.68
C GLY A 163 2.25 3.67 9.27
N PHE A 164 2.21 4.57 10.25
CA PHE A 164 0.95 5.07 10.79
C PHE A 164 0.14 5.84 9.73
N VAL A 165 0.76 6.80 9.05
CA VAL A 165 0.09 7.60 8.00
C VAL A 165 -0.39 6.71 6.86
N TRP A 166 0.44 5.77 6.39
CA TRP A 166 0.09 4.83 5.33
C TRP A 166 -1.07 3.94 5.76
N GLY A 167 -1.06 3.44 7.00
CA GLY A 167 -2.13 2.61 7.54
C GLY A 167 -3.48 3.32 7.63
N ILE A 168 -3.51 4.56 8.16
CA ILE A 168 -4.76 5.33 8.23
C ILE A 168 -5.24 5.74 6.83
N TRP A 169 -4.33 5.97 5.88
CA TRP A 169 -4.67 6.31 4.50
C TRP A 169 -5.54 5.23 3.84
N HIS A 170 -5.41 3.96 4.21
CA HIS A 170 -6.28 2.87 3.74
C HIS A 170 -7.72 2.93 4.25
N ALA A 171 -8.05 3.76 5.25
CA ALA A 171 -9.34 3.71 5.94
C ALA A 171 -10.56 3.80 5.02
N PRO A 172 -10.65 4.71 4.03
CA PRO A 172 -11.80 4.76 3.13
C PRO A 172 -11.98 3.45 2.34
N MET A 173 -10.88 2.80 1.95
CA MET A 173 -10.91 1.55 1.18
C MET A 173 -11.38 0.37 2.01
N ILE A 174 -10.92 0.34 3.26
CA ILE A 174 -11.36 -0.66 4.23
C ILE A 174 -12.85 -0.48 4.52
N LEU A 175 -13.33 0.75 4.68
CA LEU A 175 -14.75 1.04 4.91
C LEU A 175 -15.65 0.70 3.71
N LEU A 176 -15.12 0.71 2.48
CA LEU A 176 -15.81 0.20 1.29
C LEU A 176 -15.91 -1.34 1.25
N GLY A 177 -15.12 -2.03 2.08
CA GLY A 177 -15.07 -3.49 2.17
C GLY A 177 -14.02 -4.13 1.25
N LEU A 178 -13.03 -3.38 0.77
CA LEU A 178 -12.05 -3.87 -0.21
C LEU A 178 -10.91 -4.69 0.39
N ASN A 179 -10.64 -4.56 1.71
CA ASN A 179 -9.60 -5.31 2.42
C ASN A 179 -10.15 -6.14 3.58
N TYR A 180 -10.94 -5.53 4.48
CA TYR A 180 -11.54 -6.20 5.63
C TYR A 180 -13.07 -6.15 5.54
N PRO A 181 -13.70 -6.93 4.65
CA PRO A 181 -15.12 -6.79 4.31
C PRO A 181 -16.06 -6.91 5.51
N ASP A 182 -15.77 -7.86 6.42
CA ASP A 182 -16.64 -8.22 7.55
C ASP A 182 -16.37 -7.39 8.82
N HIS A 183 -15.12 -6.96 9.03
CA HIS A 183 -14.71 -6.24 10.24
C HIS A 183 -13.98 -4.95 9.91
N ARG A 184 -14.68 -4.02 9.25
CA ARG A 184 -14.05 -2.82 8.64
C ARG A 184 -13.34 -1.92 9.65
N PHE A 185 -13.95 -1.61 10.80
CA PHE A 185 -13.33 -0.73 11.81
C PHE A 185 -12.09 -1.37 12.44
N LEU A 186 -12.17 -2.65 12.81
CA LEU A 186 -11.01 -3.40 13.31
C LEU A 186 -9.94 -3.54 12.21
N GLY A 187 -10.36 -3.69 10.96
CA GLY A 187 -9.50 -3.73 9.80
C GLY A 187 -8.63 -2.49 9.65
N ILE A 188 -9.13 -1.30 9.96
CA ILE A 188 -8.33 -0.06 9.95
C ILE A 188 -7.20 -0.16 10.97
N PHE A 189 -7.52 -0.60 12.19
CA PHE A 189 -6.51 -0.78 13.25
C PHE A 189 -5.46 -1.83 12.85
N MET A 190 -5.89 -2.97 12.32
CA MET A 190 -5.00 -4.02 11.84
C MET A 190 -4.12 -3.53 10.68
N MET A 191 -4.67 -2.73 9.77
CA MET A 191 -3.90 -2.14 8.67
C MET A 191 -2.83 -1.17 9.18
N VAL A 192 -3.12 -0.36 10.20
CA VAL A 192 -2.12 0.51 10.82
C VAL A 192 -0.96 -0.28 11.42
N ILE A 193 -1.26 -1.35 12.15
CA ILE A 193 -0.22 -2.24 12.70
C ILE A 193 0.60 -2.85 11.56
N PHE A 194 -0.07 -3.39 10.55
CA PHE A 194 0.58 -4.00 9.39
C PHE A 194 1.52 -3.01 8.69
N CYS A 195 1.06 -1.80 8.39
CA CYS A 195 1.86 -0.77 7.74
C CYS A 195 3.04 -0.30 8.60
N ILE A 196 2.90 -0.22 9.93
CA ILE A 196 4.01 0.07 10.84
C ILE A 196 5.07 -1.04 10.78
N LEU A 197 4.67 -2.31 10.80
CA LEU A 197 5.58 -3.44 10.76
C LEU A 197 6.29 -3.62 9.40
N LEU A 198 5.61 -3.22 8.32
CA LEU A 198 6.10 -3.38 6.95
C LEU A 198 6.92 -2.17 6.46
N THR A 199 6.79 -1.03 7.12
CA THR A 199 7.55 0.17 6.75
C THR A 199 9.01 0.02 7.17
N PRO A 200 9.98 0.40 6.29
CA PRO A 200 11.40 0.40 6.61
C PRO A 200 11.77 1.41 7.67
#